data_AF-A0A1A7WGS6-F1
#
_entry.id   AF-A0A1A7WGS6-F1
#
_cell.length_a   1.000
_cell.length_b   1.000
_cell.length_c   1.000
_cell.angle_alpha   90.00
_cell.angle_beta   90.00
_cell.angle_gamma   90.00
#
_symmetry.space_group_name_H-M   'P 1'
#
loop_
_entity.id
_entity.type
_entity.pdbx_description
1 polymer ?
#
loop_
_entity_poly.entity_id
_entity_poly.type
_entity_poly.pdbx_seq_one_letter_code
_entity_poly.pdbx_strand_id
1 'polypeptide(L)'
;WGVEHESDARKAYTELMTAHHKKLQVRQCGFIVNTSFPELGASPDGLTVCGCCGNGCLEIKCPFKYRMDSIKKALHAQDNNFCLESAEKGICLKKEHPYYTQVQTQIFVTNSKHCDFIVWTKKDIVVRIFPDADFWKPCLKKAQEFFHKVCLPEIVGKYFSQCSSVENDP
;
A
#
# COMPACT_ATOMS: atom_id res chain seq x y z
N TRP A 1 -8.12 11.69 -12.72
CA TRP A 1 -6.99 12.23 -11.93
C TRP A 1 -6.05 11.14 -11.44
N GLY A 2 -6.39 10.39 -10.38
CA GLY A 2 -5.49 9.41 -9.75
C GLY A 2 -4.75 8.49 -10.70
N VAL A 3 -5.51 7.70 -11.47
CA VAL A 3 -5.00 6.73 -12.45
C VAL A 3 -4.19 7.40 -13.57
N GLU A 4 -4.69 8.52 -14.10
CA GLU A 4 -4.03 9.25 -15.21
C GLU A 4 -2.64 9.78 -14.83
N HIS A 5 -2.44 10.06 -13.55
CA HIS A 5 -1.29 10.80 -13.01
C HIS A 5 -0.30 9.88 -12.27
N GLU A 6 -0.63 8.60 -12.09
CA GLU A 6 0.23 7.66 -11.39
C GLU A 6 1.56 7.42 -12.12
N SER A 7 1.54 7.36 -13.46
CA SER A 7 2.74 7.23 -14.29
C SER A 7 3.68 8.42 -14.15
N ASP A 8 3.13 9.63 -14.17
CA ASP A 8 3.88 10.87 -14.00
C ASP A 8 4.48 10.97 -12.60
N ALA A 9 3.72 10.61 -11.56
CA ALA A 9 4.21 10.53 -10.18
C ALA A 9 5.39 9.55 -10.06
N ARG A 10 5.27 8.36 -10.66
CA ARG A 10 6.32 7.34 -10.66
C ARG A 10 7.57 7.84 -11.38
N LYS A 11 7.41 8.53 -12.50
CA LYS A 11 8.51 9.12 -13.26
C LYS A 11 9.22 10.20 -12.45
N ALA A 12 8.48 11.14 -11.87
CA ALA A 12 9.02 12.20 -11.02
C ALA A 12 9.76 11.65 -9.80
N TYR A 13 9.19 10.65 -9.13
CA TYR A 13 9.85 9.91 -8.05
C TYR A 13 11.17 9.29 -8.52
N THR A 14 11.15 8.59 -9.66
CA THR A 14 12.34 7.89 -10.18
C THR A 14 13.46 8.86 -10.51
N GLU A 15 13.14 9.98 -11.17
CA GLU A 15 14.11 11.03 -11.52
C GLU A 15 14.73 11.66 -10.27
N LEU A 16 13.92 12.01 -9.28
CA LEU A 16 14.38 12.59 -8.02
C LEU A 16 15.28 11.62 -7.24
N MET A 17 14.84 10.37 -7.09
CA MET A 17 15.51 9.41 -6.21
C MET A 17 16.78 8.84 -6.84
N THR A 18 16.89 8.80 -8.18
CA THR A 18 18.11 8.31 -8.86
C THR A 18 19.33 9.16 -8.52
N ALA A 19 19.17 10.46 -8.24
CA ALA A 19 20.27 11.32 -7.80
C ALA A 19 20.81 10.99 -6.40
N HIS A 20 19.99 10.38 -5.55
CA HIS A 20 20.30 10.12 -4.14
C HIS A 20 20.56 8.63 -3.84
N HIS A 21 20.25 7.73 -4.78
CA HIS A 21 20.26 6.28 -4.56
C HIS A 21 21.19 5.55 -5.54
N LYS A 22 21.96 4.60 -5.01
CA LYS A 22 22.94 3.82 -5.80
C LYS A 22 22.24 2.73 -6.63
N LYS A 23 22.36 2.82 -7.96
CA LYS A 23 21.80 1.84 -8.91
C LYS A 23 20.30 1.57 -8.69
N LEU A 24 19.54 2.64 -8.41
CA LEU A 24 18.09 2.53 -8.23
C LEU A 24 17.43 2.00 -9.51
N GLN A 25 16.63 0.97 -9.37
CA GLN A 25 15.72 0.50 -10.41
C GLN A 25 14.30 0.57 -9.87
N VAL A 26 13.38 1.08 -10.67
CA VAL A 26 11.94 1.11 -10.40
C VAL A 26 11.25 0.32 -11.51
N ARG A 27 10.42 -0.66 -11.14
CA ARG A 27 9.72 -1.53 -12.08
C ARG A 27 8.24 -1.58 -11.75
N GLN A 28 7.38 -1.55 -12.76
CA GLN A 28 5.97 -1.85 -12.57
C GLN A 28 5.78 -3.34 -12.27
N CYS A 29 4.71 -3.67 -11.57
CA CYS A 29 4.29 -5.02 -11.28
C CYS A 29 2.76 -5.14 -11.38
N GLY A 30 2.27 -6.37 -11.52
CA GLY A 30 0.87 -6.69 -11.35
C GLY A 30 0.57 -7.14 -9.93
N PHE A 31 -0.45 -7.98 -9.80
CA PHE A 31 -0.77 -8.64 -8.54
C PHE A 31 0.27 -9.71 -8.19
N ILE A 32 0.79 -9.66 -6.96
CA ILE A 32 1.79 -10.56 -6.42
C ILE A 32 1.13 -11.39 -5.31
N VAL A 33 1.26 -12.71 -5.37
CA VAL A 33 0.85 -13.63 -4.30
C VAL A 33 2.06 -13.97 -3.45
N ASN A 34 1.90 -13.96 -2.13
CA ASN A 34 2.96 -14.37 -1.23
C ASN A 34 3.16 -15.89 -1.31
N THR A 35 4.38 -16.35 -1.59
CA THR A 35 4.67 -17.77 -1.79
C THR A 35 4.60 -18.62 -0.53
N SER A 36 4.76 -18.00 0.65
CA SER A 36 4.66 -18.67 1.95
C SER A 36 3.26 -18.59 2.55
N PHE A 37 2.48 -17.60 2.14
CA PHE A 37 1.11 -17.34 2.58
C PHE A 37 0.23 -17.11 1.34
N PRO A 38 -0.11 -18.18 0.58
CA PRO A 38 -0.79 -18.07 -0.73
C PRO A 38 -2.18 -17.44 -0.65
N GLU A 39 -2.76 -17.36 0.55
CA GLU A 39 -3.98 -16.62 0.85
C GLU A 39 -3.83 -15.09 0.79
N LEU A 40 -2.59 -14.58 0.69
CA LEU A 40 -2.30 -13.15 0.65
C LEU A 40 -1.73 -12.73 -0.69
N GLY A 41 -2.17 -11.56 -1.14
CA GLY A 41 -1.54 -10.88 -2.26
C GLY A 41 -1.70 -9.37 -2.21
N ALA A 42 -0.92 -8.69 -3.05
CA ALA A 42 -0.88 -7.25 -3.14
C ALA A 42 -0.48 -6.79 -4.54
N SER A 43 -0.92 -5.60 -4.94
CA SER A 43 -0.51 -4.95 -6.18
C SER A 43 0.08 -3.59 -5.84
N PRO A 44 1.39 -3.50 -5.55
CA PRO A 44 2.04 -2.20 -5.37
C PRO A 44 2.18 -1.47 -6.72
N ASP A 45 2.32 -0.16 -6.66
CA ASP A 45 2.47 0.68 -7.87
C ASP A 45 3.88 0.57 -8.48
N GLY A 46 4.80 -0.07 -7.76
CA GLY A 46 6.09 -0.48 -8.29
C GLY A 46 6.94 -1.22 -7.27
N LEU A 47 7.98 -1.87 -7.77
CA LEU A 47 9.04 -2.49 -7.00
C LEU A 47 10.33 -1.69 -7.21
N THR A 48 11.09 -1.51 -6.14
CA THR A 48 12.38 -0.84 -6.16
C THR A 48 13.50 -1.78 -5.79
N VAL A 49 14.65 -1.61 -6.45
CA VAL A 49 15.91 -2.24 -6.05
C VAL A 49 16.94 -1.12 -5.95
N CYS A 50 17.45 -0.84 -4.74
CA CYS A 50 18.61 0.03 -4.54
C CYS A 50 19.78 -0.76 -3.98
N GLY A 51 21.00 -0.52 -4.48
CA GLY A 51 22.22 -1.04 -3.88
C GLY A 51 22.50 -0.49 -2.47
N CYS A 52 21.78 0.56 -2.07
CA CYS A 52 21.90 1.23 -0.78
C CYS A 52 20.82 0.83 0.24
N CYS A 53 19.58 0.65 -0.20
CA CYS A 53 18.42 0.40 0.66
C CYS A 53 17.90 -1.04 0.55
N GLY A 54 18.37 -1.81 -0.44
CA GLY A 54 17.83 -3.11 -0.80
C GLY A 54 16.52 -3.01 -1.57
N ASN A 55 15.71 -4.07 -1.48
CA ASN A 55 14.42 -4.16 -2.14
C ASN A 55 13.37 -3.34 -1.39
N GLY A 56 12.52 -2.64 -2.14
CA GLY A 56 11.37 -1.89 -1.63
C GLY A 56 10.18 -2.00 -2.58
N CYS A 57 9.06 -1.40 -2.17
CA CYS A 57 7.89 -1.20 -3.03
C CYS A 57 7.44 0.26 -3.01
N LEU A 58 6.58 0.63 -3.95
CA LEU A 58 5.97 1.94 -4.08
C LEU A 58 4.47 1.87 -3.91
N GLU A 59 3.91 2.91 -3.30
CA GLU A 59 2.48 3.19 -3.28
C GLU A 59 2.27 4.68 -3.57
N ILE A 60 1.45 5.00 -4.55
CA ILE A 60 1.28 6.32 -5.14
C ILE A 60 -0.17 6.75 -4.99
N LYS A 61 -0.38 7.85 -4.28
CA LYS A 61 -1.68 8.51 -4.14
C LYS A 61 -1.61 9.89 -4.76
N CYS A 62 -2.50 10.17 -5.71
CA CYS A 62 -2.63 11.50 -6.32
C CYS A 62 -3.96 12.13 -5.87
N PRO A 63 -4.04 12.76 -4.68
CA PRO A 63 -5.30 13.28 -4.15
C PRO A 63 -5.79 14.48 -4.96
N PHE A 64 -6.94 14.37 -5.62
CA PHE A 64 -7.50 15.46 -6.42
C PHE A 64 -7.72 16.74 -5.61
N LYS A 65 -8.16 16.61 -4.35
CA LYS A 65 -8.41 17.75 -3.43
C LYS A 65 -7.17 18.62 -3.22
N TYR A 66 -6.00 18.00 -3.07
CA TYR A 66 -4.73 18.68 -2.73
C TYR A 66 -3.76 18.78 -3.91
N ARG A 67 -4.21 18.49 -5.13
CA ARG A 67 -3.37 18.41 -6.33
C ARG A 67 -2.50 19.66 -6.59
N MET A 68 -2.97 20.85 -6.21
CA MET A 68 -2.25 22.13 -6.37
C MET A 68 -1.60 22.65 -5.08
N ASP A 69 -1.84 21.97 -3.96
CA ASP A 69 -1.36 22.39 -2.64
C ASP A 69 -0.02 21.73 -2.29
N SER A 70 0.75 22.35 -1.41
CA SER A 70 1.85 21.65 -0.74
C SER A 70 1.31 20.68 0.29
N ILE A 71 2.07 19.64 0.62
CA ILE A 71 1.72 18.71 1.71
C ILE A 71 1.55 19.48 3.02
N LYS A 72 2.39 20.50 3.28
CA LYS A 72 2.23 21.39 4.45
C LYS A 72 0.85 22.03 4.50
N LYS A 73 0.37 22.60 3.40
CA LYS A 73 -0.96 23.21 3.35
C LYS A 73 -2.07 22.17 3.52
N ALA A 74 -1.91 20.97 2.96
CA ALA A 74 -2.86 19.87 3.17
C ALA A 74 -2.93 19.43 4.64
N LEU A 75 -1.78 19.36 5.33
CA LEU A 75 -1.70 19.07 6.77
C LEU A 75 -2.41 20.14 7.62
N HIS A 76 -2.24 21.42 7.28
CA HIS A 76 -2.89 22.53 7.99
C HIS A 76 -4.40 22.64 7.74
N ALA A 77 -4.93 21.95 6.73
CA ALA A 77 -6.35 22.02 6.38
C ALA A 77 -7.26 21.28 7.39
N GLN A 78 -6.70 20.63 8.43
CA GLN A 78 -7.42 19.85 9.44
C GLN A 78 -8.42 18.85 8.84
N ASP A 79 -8.06 18.28 7.69
CA ASP A 79 -8.87 17.27 7.03
C ASP A 79 -8.60 15.90 7.65
N ASN A 80 -9.60 15.37 8.35
CA ASN A 80 -9.54 14.04 8.94
C ASN A 80 -9.31 12.94 7.89
N ASN A 81 -9.71 13.18 6.63
CA ASN A 81 -9.52 12.24 5.52
C ASN A 81 -8.13 12.34 4.88
N PHE A 82 -7.31 13.32 5.26
CA PHE A 82 -5.94 13.39 4.75
C PHE A 82 -5.08 12.31 5.40
N CYS A 83 -4.37 11.54 4.59
CA CYS A 83 -3.67 10.34 5.03
C CYS A 83 -2.37 10.60 5.80
N LEU A 84 -1.79 11.81 5.69
CA LEU A 84 -0.55 12.15 6.38
C LEU A 84 -0.82 13.00 7.63
N GLU A 85 0.12 12.95 8.55
CA GLU A 85 0.18 13.78 9.75
C GLU A 85 1.61 14.26 10.05
N SER A 86 1.72 15.27 10.91
CA SER A 86 3.00 15.74 11.44
C SER A 86 3.39 14.91 12.67
N ALA A 87 4.60 14.37 12.67
CA ALA A 87 5.24 13.71 13.78
C ALA A 87 6.55 14.40 14.16
N GLU A 88 7.15 14.01 15.29
CA GLU A 88 8.41 14.60 15.79
C GLU A 88 9.54 14.56 14.76
N LYS A 89 9.58 13.51 13.92
CA LYS A 89 10.63 13.28 12.92
C LYS A 89 10.26 13.75 11.51
N GLY A 90 9.19 14.52 11.37
CA GLY A 90 8.70 15.01 10.08
C GLY A 90 7.31 14.48 9.75
N ILE A 91 7.04 14.20 8.48
CA ILE A 91 5.71 13.81 8.01
C ILE A 91 5.62 12.29 7.96
N CYS A 92 4.53 11.72 8.47
CA CYS A 92 4.26 10.28 8.41
C CYS A 92 2.84 9.96 7.92
N LEU A 93 2.62 8.72 7.50
CA LEU A 93 1.29 8.18 7.23
C LEU A 93 0.61 7.83 8.55
N LYS A 94 -0.63 8.29 8.74
CA LYS A 94 -1.45 7.97 9.92
C LYS A 94 -1.66 6.46 10.01
N LYS A 95 -1.41 5.88 11.19
CA LYS A 95 -1.54 4.42 11.38
C LYS A 95 -2.97 3.92 11.27
N GLU A 96 -3.94 4.78 11.59
CA GLU A 96 -5.37 4.51 11.55
C GLU A 96 -5.95 4.68 10.14
N HIS A 97 -5.20 5.28 9.22
CA HIS A 97 -5.66 5.45 7.84
C HIS A 97 -5.58 4.12 7.08
N PRO A 98 -6.59 3.74 6.27
CA PRO A 98 -6.62 2.44 5.56
C PRO A 98 -5.38 2.14 4.70
N TYR A 99 -4.73 3.19 4.17
CA TYR A 99 -3.47 3.05 3.41
C TYR A 99 -2.33 2.47 4.24
N TYR A 100 -2.32 2.61 5.58
CA TYR A 100 -1.27 2.03 6.41
C TYR A 100 -1.32 0.49 6.35
N THR A 101 -2.51 -0.09 6.50
CA THR A 101 -2.73 -1.54 6.31
C THR A 101 -2.36 -1.98 4.90
N GLN A 102 -2.73 -1.19 3.87
CA GLN A 102 -2.39 -1.49 2.48
C GLN A 102 -0.86 -1.56 2.28
N VAL A 103 -0.13 -0.56 2.78
CA VAL A 103 1.33 -0.49 2.68
C VAL A 103 2.00 -1.63 3.45
N GLN A 104 1.58 -1.91 4.68
CA GLN A 104 2.14 -3.02 5.47
C GLN A 104 1.90 -4.38 4.77
N THR A 105 0.74 -4.56 4.14
CA THR A 105 0.44 -5.74 3.32
C THR A 105 1.40 -5.85 2.13
N GLN A 106 1.62 -4.77 1.39
CA GLN A 106 2.52 -4.76 0.24
C GLN A 106 3.96 -5.05 0.65
N ILE A 107 4.44 -4.44 1.75
CA ILE A 107 5.78 -4.70 2.30
C ILE A 107 5.96 -6.19 2.59
N PHE A 108 4.99 -6.79 3.28
CA PHE A 108 5.02 -8.21 3.64
C PHE A 108 4.95 -9.14 2.43
N VAL A 109 3.96 -8.93 1.55
CA VAL A 109 3.73 -9.77 0.36
C VAL A 109 4.94 -9.78 -0.58
N THR A 110 5.58 -8.62 -0.76
CA THR A 110 6.72 -8.48 -1.68
C THR A 110 8.07 -8.76 -1.04
N ASN A 111 8.10 -9.13 0.25
CA ASN A 111 9.32 -9.26 1.05
C ASN A 111 10.24 -8.02 0.93
N SER A 112 9.61 -6.84 0.93
CA SER A 112 10.29 -5.56 0.82
C SER A 112 10.82 -5.09 2.17
N LYS A 113 11.92 -4.33 2.17
CA LYS A 113 12.47 -3.72 3.40
C LYS A 113 11.75 -2.44 3.81
N HIS A 114 11.03 -1.82 2.88
CA HIS A 114 10.32 -0.57 3.05
C HIS A 114 9.32 -0.38 1.91
N CYS A 115 8.39 0.55 2.09
CA CYS A 115 7.58 1.14 1.04
C CYS A 115 7.86 2.64 0.99
N ASP A 116 8.10 3.18 -0.20
CA ASP A 116 8.06 4.62 -0.41
C ASP A 116 6.63 5.00 -0.78
N PHE A 117 5.96 5.70 0.15
CA PHE A 117 4.60 6.18 0.00
C PHE A 117 4.60 7.59 -0.56
N ILE A 118 4.14 7.72 -1.80
CA ILE A 118 4.12 8.96 -2.56
C ILE A 118 2.73 9.56 -2.50
N VAL A 119 2.61 10.71 -1.85
CA VAL A 119 1.45 11.59 -2.04
C VAL A 119 1.83 12.61 -3.10
N TRP A 120 1.43 12.38 -4.35
CA TRP A 120 1.79 13.27 -5.43
C TRP A 120 0.92 14.53 -5.40
N THR A 121 1.56 15.64 -5.04
CA THR A 121 1.08 16.99 -5.32
C THR A 121 2.06 17.68 -6.27
N LYS A 122 1.71 18.84 -6.82
CA LYS A 122 2.62 19.63 -7.66
C LYS A 122 3.89 20.14 -6.92
N LYS A 123 4.08 19.89 -5.62
CA LYS A 123 5.12 20.53 -4.79
C LYS A 123 5.98 19.61 -3.92
N ASP A 124 5.48 18.48 -3.44
CA ASP A 124 6.20 17.65 -2.45
C ASP A 124 5.94 16.16 -2.71
N ILE A 125 6.92 15.28 -2.48
CA ILE A 125 6.77 13.82 -2.66
C ILE A 125 7.69 13.04 -1.69
N VAL A 126 7.13 11.95 -1.13
CA VAL A 126 7.72 10.78 -0.43
C VAL A 126 7.70 10.79 1.11
N VAL A 127 7.07 9.75 1.68
CA VAL A 127 7.27 9.26 3.06
C VAL A 127 7.74 7.82 2.97
N ARG A 128 8.89 7.48 3.57
CA ARG A 128 9.36 6.10 3.67
C ARG A 128 8.75 5.40 4.88
N ILE A 129 8.13 4.25 4.64
CA ILE A 129 7.47 3.41 5.65
C ILE A 129 8.21 2.09 5.77
N PHE A 130 8.48 1.67 7.01
CA PHE A 130 9.16 0.43 7.32
C PHE A 130 8.18 -0.64 7.80
N PRO A 131 8.55 -1.94 7.76
CA PRO A 131 7.76 -3.01 8.34
C PRO A 131 7.43 -2.72 9.81
N ASP A 132 6.16 -2.82 10.16
CA ASP A 132 5.64 -2.71 11.52
C ASP A 132 5.10 -4.08 11.93
N ALA A 133 5.96 -4.91 12.52
CA ALA A 133 5.63 -6.30 12.83
C ALA A 133 4.50 -6.41 13.87
N ASP A 134 4.43 -5.47 14.81
CA ASP A 134 3.43 -5.51 15.88
C ASP A 134 2.05 -5.09 15.37
N PHE A 135 2.01 -4.13 14.43
CA PHE A 135 0.80 -3.84 13.67
C PHE A 135 0.39 -5.01 12.76
N TRP A 136 1.35 -5.61 12.04
CA TRP A 136 1.03 -6.57 10.98
C TRP A 136 0.60 -7.95 11.47
N LYS A 137 1.21 -8.47 12.55
CA LYS A 137 0.87 -9.80 13.12
C LYS A 137 -0.64 -10.02 13.34
N PRO A 138 -1.40 -9.12 13.99
CA PRO A 138 -2.85 -9.31 14.16
C PRO A 138 -3.61 -9.19 12.84
N CYS A 139 -3.18 -8.34 11.90
CA CYS A 139 -3.78 -8.24 10.56
C CYS A 139 -3.62 -9.56 9.79
N LEU A 140 -2.42 -10.14 9.81
CA LEU A 140 -2.13 -11.44 9.21
C LEU A 140 -3.05 -12.52 9.76
N LYS A 141 -3.14 -12.64 11.09
CA LYS A 141 -4.01 -13.62 11.74
C LYS A 141 -5.48 -13.46 11.30
N LYS A 142 -5.98 -12.23 11.26
CA LYS A 142 -7.35 -11.94 10.82
C LYS A 142 -7.59 -12.32 9.36
N ALA A 143 -6.63 -12.04 8.47
CA ALA A 143 -6.72 -12.42 7.06
C ALA A 143 -6.72 -13.94 6.87
N GLN A 144 -5.87 -14.66 7.61
CA GLN A 144 -5.81 -16.12 7.58
C GLN A 144 -7.10 -16.75 8.09
N GLU A 145 -7.64 -16.26 9.20
CA GLU A 145 -8.91 -16.74 9.73
C GLU A 145 -10.06 -16.52 8.73
N PHE A 146 -10.10 -15.36 8.08
CA PHE A 146 -11.09 -15.10 7.03
C PHE A 146 -10.93 -16.05 5.85
N PHE A 147 -9.70 -16.28 5.38
CA PHE A 147 -9.45 -17.21 4.29
C PHE A 147 -9.90 -18.62 4.65
N HIS A 148 -9.48 -19.16 5.80
CA HIS A 148 -9.81 -20.52 6.20
C HIS A 148 -11.28 -20.74 6.53
N LYS A 149 -11.96 -19.75 7.12
CA LYS A 149 -13.36 -19.89 7.55
C LYS A 149 -14.37 -19.48 6.49
N VAL A 150 -13.98 -18.64 5.53
CA VAL A 150 -14.89 -18.05 4.55
C VAL A 150 -14.46 -18.39 3.12
N CYS A 151 -13.28 -17.96 2.70
CA CYS A 151 -12.87 -18.11 1.30
C CYS A 151 -12.67 -19.58 0.91
N LEU A 152 -11.94 -20.35 1.72
CA LEU A 152 -11.58 -21.73 1.39
C LEU A 152 -12.82 -22.65 1.31
N PRO A 153 -13.76 -22.64 2.28
CA PRO A 153 -15.00 -23.40 2.17
C PRO A 153 -15.85 -23.00 0.95
N GLU A 154 -15.88 -21.71 0.63
CA GLU A 154 -16.62 -21.23 -0.55
C GLU A 154 -15.95 -21.66 -1.86
N ILE A 155 -14.63 -21.53 -1.99
CA ILE A 155 -13.90 -21.89 -3.20
C ILE A 155 -13.97 -23.40 -3.46
N VAL A 156 -13.82 -24.22 -2.42
CA VAL A 156 -13.77 -25.69 -2.56
C VAL A 156 -15.16 -26.30 -2.66
N GLY A 157 -16.09 -25.85 -1.84
CA GLY A 157 -17.39 -26.50 -1.65
C GLY A 157 -18.60 -25.64 -1.99
N LYS A 158 -18.42 -24.36 -2.38
CA LYS A 158 -19.51 -23.37 -2.51
C LYS A 158 -20.40 -23.32 -1.27
N TYR A 159 -19.80 -23.54 -0.09
CA TYR A 159 -20.51 -23.84 1.14
C TYR A 159 -21.60 -22.79 1.45
N PHE A 160 -21.27 -21.51 1.33
CA PHE A 160 -22.21 -20.44 1.64
C PHE A 160 -23.21 -20.26 0.50
N SER A 161 -22.73 -20.24 -0.76
CA SER A 161 -23.61 -20.09 -1.92
C SER A 161 -24.65 -21.23 -2.04
N GLN A 162 -24.30 -22.45 -1.64
CA GLN A 162 -25.20 -23.60 -1.64
C GLN A 162 -26.14 -23.60 -0.43
N CYS A 163 -25.65 -23.33 0.79
CA CYS A 163 -26.53 -23.26 1.96
C CYS A 163 -27.64 -22.20 1.81
N SER A 164 -27.36 -21.05 1.18
CA SER A 164 -28.38 -20.02 0.90
C SER A 164 -29.47 -20.47 -0.09
N SER A 165 -29.20 -21.48 -0.92
CA SER A 165 -30.18 -22.03 -1.86
C SER A 165 -31.11 -23.07 -1.22
N VAL A 166 -30.70 -23.70 -0.11
CA VAL A 166 -31.50 -24.70 0.61
C VAL A 166 -32.50 -24.06 1.58
N GLU A 167 -32.22 -22.86 2.09
CA GLU A 167 -33.14 -22.12 2.97
C GLU A 167 -34.25 -21.36 2.22
N ASN A 168 -34.23 -21.36 0.88
CA ASN A 168 -35.21 -20.65 0.04
C ASN A 168 -36.08 -21.59 -0.83
N ASP A 169 -36.05 -22.91 -0.61
CA ASP A 169 -37.04 -23.83 -1.19
C ASP A 169 -38.25 -23.94 -0.22
N PRO A 170 -39.49 -23.80 -0.71
CA PRO A 170 -40.69 -23.56 0.09
C PRO A 170 -41.14 -24.73 0.99
#